data_AF-A0ABD5ZQJ5-F1
#
_entry.id   AF-A0ABD5ZQJ5-F1
#
_cell.length_a   1.000
_cell.length_b   1.000
_cell.length_c   1.000
_cell.angle_alpha   90.00
_cell.angle_beta   90.00
_cell.angle_gamma   90.00
#
_symmetry.space_group_name_H-M   'P 1'
#
loop_
_entity.id
_entity.type
_entity.pdbx_description
1 polymer ?
#
loop_
_entity_poly.entity_id
_entity_poly.type
_entity_poly.pdbx_seq_one_letter_code
_entity_poly.pdbx_strand_id
1 'polypeptide(L)'
;MYDTAAAIDEYTETANRSDRPAYVFSPWSNNRMYNYVVSGEARSYGYARANYESFLASTNETTWYERLRGRAGFVVYPTLDAPSGSIAERLEAYGSRTANASGLAHYRAIHVSPDGEYTAFTLVPGATVVGNATANTTLDLAATVEVSGTEFTYERRVAVDANGTYRVTVPYAATYEIGNRTVTVEDAAVEDGETVSA
;
A
#
# COMPACT_ATOMS: atom_id res chain seq x y z
N MET A 1 3.15 18.29 -4.21
CA MET A 1 1.82 18.36 -3.57
C MET A 1 0.64 18.49 -4.56
N TYR A 2 0.57 19.54 -5.41
CA TYR A 2 -0.50 19.67 -6.43
C TYR A 2 -0.48 18.50 -7.43
N ASP A 3 0.69 18.15 -7.95
CA ASP A 3 0.84 17.02 -8.90
C ASP A 3 0.33 15.70 -8.31
N THR A 4 0.61 15.46 -7.03
CA THR A 4 0.08 14.29 -6.30
C THR A 4 -1.44 14.32 -6.20
N ALA A 5 -2.06 15.48 -6.04
CA ALA A 5 -3.52 15.58 -5.98
C ALA A 5 -4.15 15.33 -7.35
N ALA A 6 -3.55 15.88 -8.41
CA ALA A 6 -3.96 15.63 -9.79
C ALA A 6 -3.81 14.15 -10.17
N ALA A 7 -2.71 13.50 -9.75
CA ALA A 7 -2.52 12.07 -9.99
C ALA A 7 -3.56 11.20 -9.27
N ILE A 8 -3.98 11.56 -8.06
CA ILE A 8 -5.05 10.84 -7.35
C ILE A 8 -6.39 11.03 -8.06
N ASP A 9 -6.67 12.25 -8.55
CA ASP A 9 -7.89 12.59 -9.28
C ASP A 9 -7.97 11.78 -10.60
N GLU A 10 -6.92 11.82 -11.41
CA GLU A 10 -6.78 11.05 -12.64
C GLU A 10 -6.93 9.53 -12.39
N TYR A 11 -6.32 9.02 -11.31
CA TYR A 11 -6.46 7.62 -10.92
C TYR A 11 -7.91 7.23 -10.56
N THR A 12 -8.67 8.18 -10.02
CA THR A 12 -10.09 7.98 -9.66
C THR A 12 -10.97 7.99 -10.92
N GLU A 13 -10.72 8.92 -11.86
CA GLU A 13 -11.46 9.04 -13.12
C GLU A 13 -11.19 7.88 -14.10
N THR A 14 -9.92 7.53 -14.30
CA THR A 14 -9.49 6.54 -15.32
C THR A 14 -10.03 5.14 -15.06
N ALA A 15 -10.48 4.87 -13.84
CA ALA A 15 -10.76 3.52 -13.39
C ALA A 15 -12.24 3.21 -13.15
N ASN A 16 -13.17 4.12 -13.47
CA ASN A 16 -14.58 3.99 -13.07
C ASN A 16 -14.72 3.61 -11.58
N ARG A 17 -13.75 4.01 -10.75
CA ARG A 17 -13.56 3.59 -9.35
C ARG A 17 -14.49 4.35 -8.40
N SER A 18 -15.73 4.57 -8.82
CA SER A 18 -16.81 5.26 -8.09
C SER A 18 -17.08 4.67 -6.72
N ASP A 19 -16.73 3.40 -6.53
CA ASP A 19 -16.99 2.62 -5.30
C ASP A 19 -15.96 2.91 -4.20
N ARG A 20 -14.88 3.64 -4.51
CA ARG A 20 -13.85 4.01 -3.53
C ARG A 20 -14.22 5.33 -2.84
N PRO A 21 -13.98 5.45 -1.52
CA PRO A 21 -14.19 6.73 -0.84
C PRO A 21 -13.27 7.80 -1.43
N ALA A 22 -13.82 8.95 -1.84
CA ALA A 22 -13.03 10.07 -2.38
C ALA A 22 -12.15 10.77 -1.32
N TYR A 23 -12.22 10.35 -0.06
CA TYR A 23 -11.44 10.91 1.03
C TYR A 23 -9.96 10.52 0.93
N VAL A 24 -9.10 11.53 0.96
CA VAL A 24 -7.64 11.39 1.01
C VAL A 24 -7.16 11.58 2.45
N PHE A 25 -6.62 10.52 3.05
CA PHE A 25 -6.01 10.55 4.37
C PHE A 25 -4.56 11.03 4.28
N SER A 26 -4.31 12.25 4.75
CA SER A 26 -3.06 12.97 4.54
C SER A 26 -2.77 13.92 5.71
N PRO A 27 -1.54 14.46 5.83
CA PRO A 27 -1.19 15.38 6.92
C PRO A 27 -2.17 16.54 7.00
N TRP A 28 -2.50 16.99 8.22
CA TRP A 28 -3.56 17.99 8.44
C TRP A 28 -3.34 19.29 7.67
N SER A 29 -2.11 19.80 7.62
CA SER A 29 -1.73 21.02 6.86
C SER A 29 -2.11 20.93 5.38
N ASN A 30 -2.10 19.72 4.83
CA ASN A 30 -2.25 19.44 3.41
C ASN A 30 -3.62 18.81 3.05
N ASN A 31 -4.36 18.34 4.06
CA ASN A 31 -5.59 17.59 3.90
C ASN A 31 -6.70 18.37 3.21
N ARG A 32 -6.81 19.69 3.47
CA ARG A 32 -7.82 20.54 2.82
C ARG A 32 -7.62 20.65 1.32
N MET A 33 -6.37 20.76 0.86
CA MET A 33 -6.08 20.88 -0.57
C MET A 33 -6.39 19.56 -1.29
N TYR A 34 -5.87 18.43 -0.79
CA TYR A 34 -6.11 17.12 -1.40
C TYR A 34 -7.60 16.79 -1.49
N ASN A 35 -8.35 16.97 -0.41
CA ASN A 35 -9.78 16.63 -0.42
C ASN A 35 -10.61 17.61 -1.26
N TYR A 36 -10.22 18.88 -1.36
CA TYR A 36 -10.86 19.81 -2.28
C TYR A 36 -10.70 19.37 -3.74
N VAL A 37 -9.50 18.95 -4.13
CA VAL A 37 -9.22 18.50 -5.51
C VAL A 37 -9.94 17.20 -5.83
N VAL A 38 -9.83 16.19 -4.98
CA VAL A 38 -10.28 14.81 -5.29
C VAL A 38 -11.78 14.59 -5.03
N SER A 39 -12.35 15.27 -4.03
CA SER A 39 -13.75 15.04 -3.60
C SER A 39 -14.66 16.25 -3.73
N GLY A 40 -14.10 17.44 -4.01
CA GLY A 40 -14.82 18.72 -3.88
C GLY A 40 -15.17 19.11 -2.44
N GLU A 41 -14.90 18.25 -1.44
CA GLU A 41 -15.26 18.47 -0.04
C GLU A 41 -14.06 18.87 0.82
N ALA A 42 -13.91 20.18 1.08
CA ALA A 42 -12.83 20.69 1.94
C ALA A 42 -13.04 20.45 3.45
N ARG A 43 -14.16 19.83 3.88
CA ARG A 43 -14.56 19.72 5.30
C ARG A 43 -14.11 18.43 6.01
N SER A 44 -13.44 17.51 5.33
CA SER A 44 -13.09 16.16 5.87
C SER A 44 -11.77 16.08 6.69
N TYR A 45 -11.31 17.18 7.31
CA TYR A 45 -9.98 17.22 7.96
C TYR A 45 -9.93 16.78 9.43
N GLY A 46 -11.09 16.67 10.11
CA GLY A 46 -11.14 16.37 11.55
C GLY A 46 -10.56 14.98 11.89
N TYR A 47 -10.81 13.99 11.03
CA TYR A 47 -10.30 12.64 11.22
C TYR A 47 -8.78 12.56 11.03
N ALA A 48 -8.25 13.14 9.94
CA ALA A 48 -6.82 13.25 9.69
C ALA A 48 -6.10 13.94 10.86
N ARG A 49 -6.61 15.08 11.33
CA ARG A 49 -6.02 15.82 12.44
C ARG A 49 -5.88 14.98 13.72
N ALA A 50 -6.83 14.10 14.00
CA ALA A 50 -6.83 13.29 15.21
C ALA A 50 -6.04 11.98 15.09
N ASN A 51 -5.81 11.46 13.86
CA ASN A 51 -5.37 10.08 13.67
C ASN A 51 -4.11 9.91 12.81
N TYR A 52 -3.75 10.90 11.98
CA TYR A 52 -2.72 10.71 10.95
C TYR A 52 -1.31 10.47 11.53
N GLU A 53 -0.92 11.23 12.56
CA GLU A 53 0.37 11.01 13.22
C GLU A 53 0.42 9.64 13.94
N SER A 54 -0.68 9.25 14.59
CA SER A 54 -0.80 7.93 15.23
C SER A 54 -0.78 6.79 14.22
N PHE A 55 -1.28 7.02 13.01
CA PHE A 55 -1.18 6.07 11.89
C PHE A 55 0.27 5.87 11.49
N LEU A 56 0.97 6.96 11.17
CA LEU A 56 2.37 6.91 10.75
C LEU A 56 3.28 6.24 11.78
N ALA A 57 3.09 6.54 13.07
CA ALA A 57 3.90 5.98 14.15
C ALA A 57 3.55 4.53 14.52
N SER A 58 2.42 3.99 14.04
CA SER A 58 1.97 2.64 14.41
C SER A 58 2.77 1.56 13.70
N THR A 59 2.88 0.37 14.30
CA THR A 59 3.45 -0.82 13.67
C THR A 59 2.41 -1.79 13.13
N ASN A 60 1.11 -1.55 13.39
CA ASN A 60 0.04 -2.50 13.10
C ASN A 60 -0.74 -2.11 11.83
N GLU A 61 -0.30 -2.60 10.65
CA GLU A 61 -0.93 -2.20 9.39
C GLU A 61 -2.36 -2.73 9.25
N THR A 62 -2.65 -3.94 9.76
CA THR A 62 -3.97 -4.57 9.64
C THR A 62 -5.03 -3.73 10.35
N THR A 63 -4.75 -3.29 11.59
CA THR A 63 -5.70 -2.46 12.35
C THR A 63 -5.98 -1.13 11.64
N TRP A 64 -4.96 -0.52 11.04
CA TRP A 64 -5.14 0.73 10.31
C TRP A 64 -5.84 0.55 8.96
N TYR A 65 -5.53 -0.53 8.23
CA TYR A 65 -6.23 -0.88 7.01
C TYR A 65 -7.73 -1.06 7.27
N GLU A 66 -8.10 -1.82 8.31
CA GLU A 66 -9.49 -2.03 8.70
C GLU A 66 -10.23 -0.73 9.05
N ARG A 67 -9.55 0.20 9.72
CA ARG A 67 -10.10 1.53 10.05
C ARG A 67 -10.28 2.43 8.82
N LEU A 68 -9.42 2.28 7.82
CA LEU A 68 -9.35 3.18 6.67
C LEU A 68 -10.09 2.67 5.44
N ARG A 69 -10.17 1.36 5.18
CA ARG A 69 -10.67 0.79 3.91
C ARG A 69 -12.09 1.19 3.50
N GLY A 70 -12.95 1.52 4.47
CA GLY A 70 -14.32 2.03 4.22
C GLY A 70 -14.45 3.55 4.37
N ARG A 71 -13.36 4.25 4.66
CA ARG A 71 -13.34 5.69 4.97
C ARG A 71 -12.48 6.49 4.01
N ALA A 72 -11.29 6.00 3.66
CA ALA A 72 -10.31 6.65 2.80
C ALA A 72 -10.07 5.76 1.58
N GLY A 73 -10.13 6.33 0.38
CA GLY A 73 -9.65 5.67 -0.83
C GLY A 73 -8.14 5.74 -0.95
N PHE A 74 -7.54 6.78 -0.37
CA PHE A 74 -6.14 7.10 -0.54
C PHE A 74 -5.44 7.51 0.76
N VAL A 75 -4.15 7.21 0.83
CA VAL A 75 -3.21 7.73 1.84
C VAL A 75 -2.11 8.49 1.12
N VAL A 76 -1.80 9.71 1.55
CA VAL A 76 -0.60 10.41 1.09
C VAL A 76 0.43 10.37 2.20
N TYR A 77 1.63 9.91 1.89
CA TYR A 77 2.80 9.92 2.77
C TYR A 77 3.76 11.04 2.32
N PRO A 78 4.07 12.02 3.19
CA PRO A 78 5.21 12.91 2.97
C PRO A 78 6.49 12.25 3.48
N THR A 79 7.61 12.46 2.80
CA THR A 79 8.93 12.01 3.27
C THR A 79 9.29 12.72 4.57
N LEU A 80 9.59 11.93 5.61
CA LEU A 80 9.91 12.39 6.96
C LEU A 80 10.75 11.35 7.70
N ASP A 81 11.34 11.74 8.82
CA ASP A 81 12.05 10.81 9.71
C ASP A 81 11.05 9.81 10.33
N ALA A 82 11.01 8.60 9.77
CA ALA A 82 10.09 7.58 10.18
C ALA A 82 10.60 6.78 11.40
N PRO A 83 9.77 6.58 12.45
CA PRO A 83 10.14 5.67 13.54
C PRO A 83 10.40 4.25 13.00
N SER A 84 11.44 3.60 13.51
CA SER A 84 11.80 2.23 13.11
C SER A 84 10.63 1.25 13.31
N GLY A 85 10.38 0.42 12.29
CA GLY A 85 9.31 -0.59 12.27
C GLY A 85 7.89 -0.03 12.09
N SER A 86 7.74 1.28 11.95
CA SER A 86 6.44 1.93 11.82
C SER A 86 5.81 1.75 10.42
N ILE A 87 4.56 2.15 10.28
CA ILE A 87 3.90 2.26 8.97
C ILE A 87 4.61 3.32 8.13
N ALA A 88 5.05 4.44 8.72
CA ALA A 88 5.81 5.47 7.99
C ALA A 88 7.07 4.89 7.34
N GLU A 89 7.87 4.12 8.08
CA GLU A 89 9.12 3.54 7.55
C GLU A 89 8.84 2.60 6.37
N ARG A 90 7.72 1.88 6.44
CA ARG A 90 7.31 0.98 5.36
C ARG A 90 6.70 1.73 4.18
N LEU A 91 5.94 2.80 4.40
CA LEU A 91 5.42 3.66 3.32
C LEU A 91 6.55 4.38 2.59
N GLU A 92 7.60 4.80 3.31
CA GLU A 92 8.82 5.34 2.70
C GLU A 92 9.49 4.33 1.76
N ALA A 93 9.47 3.05 2.13
CA ALA A 93 9.90 1.94 1.28
C ALA A 93 8.82 1.48 0.27
N TYR A 94 7.85 2.32 -0.08
CA TYR A 94 6.74 2.01 -1.01
C TYR A 94 5.92 0.77 -0.59
N GLY A 95 5.80 0.53 0.71
CA GLY A 95 5.15 -0.64 1.30
C GLY A 95 6.03 -1.90 1.29
N SER A 96 7.25 -1.85 0.78
CA SER A 96 8.20 -2.97 0.85
C SER A 96 8.62 -3.27 2.28
N ARG A 97 9.20 -4.45 2.47
CA ARG A 97 9.83 -4.83 3.74
C ARG A 97 11.02 -3.90 4.04
N THR A 98 11.19 -3.60 5.33
CA THR A 98 12.35 -2.86 5.84
C THR A 98 13.23 -3.78 6.67
N ALA A 99 14.35 -3.24 7.18
CA ALA A 99 15.18 -3.96 8.15
C ALA A 99 14.40 -4.32 9.44
N ASN A 100 13.38 -3.54 9.78
CA ASN A 100 12.72 -3.56 11.08
C ASN A 100 11.27 -4.08 11.03
N ALA A 101 10.64 -4.14 9.85
CA ALA A 101 9.27 -4.59 9.71
C ALA A 101 8.98 -5.28 8.37
N SER A 102 8.00 -6.19 8.37
CA SER A 102 7.47 -6.81 7.15
C SER A 102 6.77 -5.77 6.26
N GLY A 103 6.84 -5.96 4.94
CA GLY A 103 6.16 -5.07 3.98
C GLY A 103 4.65 -5.02 4.20
N LEU A 104 4.00 -3.96 3.74
CA LEU A 104 2.58 -3.71 3.85
C LEU A 104 1.78 -4.57 2.86
N ALA A 105 0.69 -5.19 3.32
CA ALA A 105 -0.15 -6.07 2.50
C ALA A 105 -1.21 -5.33 1.66
N HIS A 106 -1.59 -4.12 2.06
CA HIS A 106 -2.83 -3.46 1.61
C HIS A 106 -2.64 -2.03 1.11
N TYR A 107 -1.39 -1.57 1.02
CA TYR A 107 -1.05 -0.20 0.63
C TYR A 107 -0.26 -0.28 -0.67
N ARG A 108 -0.90 0.10 -1.78
CA ARG A 108 -0.30 0.09 -3.10
C ARG A 108 0.07 1.52 -3.49
N ALA A 109 1.35 1.80 -3.72
CA ALA A 109 1.78 3.07 -4.29
C ALA A 109 1.18 3.23 -5.70
N ILE A 110 0.62 4.40 -5.97
CA ILE A 110 0.04 4.76 -7.28
C ILE A 110 0.73 5.98 -7.90
N HIS A 111 1.44 6.75 -7.08
CA HIS A 111 2.17 7.92 -7.54
C HIS A 111 3.30 8.24 -6.58
N VAL A 112 4.47 8.58 -7.13
CA VAL A 112 5.58 9.25 -6.45
C VAL A 112 5.74 10.63 -7.10
N SER A 113 5.83 11.69 -6.28
CA SER A 113 6.05 13.04 -6.81
C SER A 113 7.44 13.16 -7.45
N PRO A 114 7.65 14.07 -8.41
CA PRO A 114 8.94 14.18 -9.13
C PRO A 114 10.16 14.41 -8.23
N ASP A 115 9.97 15.04 -7.07
CA ASP A 115 10.98 15.30 -6.04
C ASP A 115 11.05 14.20 -4.96
N GLY A 116 10.18 13.20 -5.02
CA GLY A 116 10.06 12.14 -4.02
C GLY A 116 9.54 12.60 -2.66
N GLU A 117 9.06 13.84 -2.53
CA GLU A 117 8.59 14.37 -1.25
C GLU A 117 7.23 13.76 -0.85
N TYR A 118 6.41 13.33 -1.82
CA TYR A 118 5.09 12.78 -1.59
C TYR A 118 4.88 11.48 -2.35
N THR A 119 4.43 10.45 -1.64
CA THR A 119 3.94 9.22 -2.26
C THR A 119 2.46 9.04 -1.95
N ALA A 120 1.65 8.81 -2.98
CA ALA A 120 0.23 8.47 -2.83
C ALA A 120 0.05 6.96 -2.92
N PHE A 121 -0.75 6.43 -2.00
CA PHE A 121 -1.14 5.04 -1.91
C PHE A 121 -2.65 4.91 -2.04
N THR A 122 -3.09 3.87 -2.73
CA THR A 122 -4.46 3.39 -2.66
C THR A 122 -4.55 2.19 -1.70
N LEU A 123 -5.68 2.03 -1.04
CA LEU A 123 -5.93 0.88 -0.17
C LEU A 123 -6.55 -0.27 -0.98
N VAL A 124 -5.96 -1.45 -0.96
CA VAL A 124 -6.43 -2.63 -1.68
C VAL A 124 -6.67 -3.80 -0.73
N PRO A 125 -7.65 -4.68 -1.01
CA PRO A 125 -7.71 -5.98 -0.35
C PRO A 125 -6.41 -6.76 -0.50
N GLY A 126 -5.78 -6.68 -1.67
CA GLY A 126 -4.52 -7.35 -1.97
C GLY A 126 -4.75 -8.82 -2.34
N ALA A 127 -3.98 -9.32 -3.30
CA ALA A 127 -4.08 -10.71 -3.73
C ALA A 127 -3.37 -11.62 -2.73
N THR A 128 -3.96 -12.76 -2.39
CA THR A 128 -3.34 -13.75 -1.50
C THR A 128 -2.67 -14.84 -2.31
N VAL A 129 -1.34 -14.84 -2.37
CA VAL A 129 -0.54 -15.88 -3.00
C VAL A 129 -0.40 -17.07 -2.06
N VAL A 130 -0.73 -18.27 -2.54
CA VAL A 130 -0.70 -19.52 -1.78
C VAL A 130 0.08 -20.57 -2.55
N GLY A 131 0.95 -21.29 -1.86
CA GLY A 131 1.71 -22.38 -2.45
C GLY A 131 2.29 -23.33 -1.42
N ASN A 132 3.07 -24.30 -1.90
CA ASN A 132 3.74 -25.28 -1.05
C ASN A 132 5.26 -25.19 -1.10
N ALA A 133 5.91 -25.40 0.03
CA ALA A 133 7.35 -25.41 0.20
C ALA A 133 7.76 -26.29 1.38
N THR A 134 9.06 -26.35 1.68
CA THR A 134 9.56 -27.11 2.83
C THR A 134 8.95 -26.57 4.12
N ALA A 135 8.29 -27.44 4.88
CA ALA A 135 7.64 -27.07 6.13
C ALA A 135 8.61 -26.43 7.13
N ASN A 136 8.09 -25.50 7.94
CA ASN A 136 8.86 -24.77 8.96
C ASN A 136 10.08 -24.00 8.40
N THR A 137 10.02 -23.58 7.13
CA THR A 137 11.03 -22.70 6.54
C THR A 137 10.47 -21.30 6.32
N THR A 138 11.33 -20.40 5.85
CA THR A 138 10.97 -19.05 5.49
C THR A 138 11.43 -18.80 4.06
N LEU A 139 10.56 -18.22 3.26
CA LEU A 139 10.83 -17.80 1.89
C LEU A 139 10.87 -16.27 1.85
N ASP A 140 11.72 -15.73 0.98
CA ASP A 140 11.63 -14.33 0.58
C ASP A 140 10.84 -14.28 -0.74
N LEU A 141 9.88 -13.36 -0.80
CA LEU A 141 9.07 -13.03 -1.97
C LEU A 141 9.47 -11.65 -2.44
N ALA A 142 9.69 -11.48 -3.73
CA ALA A 142 10.10 -10.21 -4.33
C ALA A 142 9.39 -9.96 -5.68
N ALA A 143 9.15 -8.70 -5.99
CA ALA A 143 8.78 -8.25 -7.33
C ALA A 143 9.35 -6.85 -7.61
N THR A 144 9.77 -6.64 -8.85
CA THR A 144 10.08 -5.30 -9.36
C THR A 144 8.79 -4.57 -9.73
N VAL A 145 8.62 -3.35 -9.23
CA VAL A 145 7.44 -2.51 -9.44
C VAL A 145 7.90 -1.14 -9.93
N GLU A 146 7.18 -0.57 -10.89
CA GLU A 146 7.41 0.79 -11.39
C GLU A 146 6.18 1.66 -11.13
N VAL A 147 6.39 2.83 -10.52
CA VAL A 147 5.34 3.83 -10.24
C VAL A 147 5.89 5.22 -10.55
N SER A 148 5.19 6.01 -11.38
CA SER A 148 5.65 7.35 -11.80
C SER A 148 7.10 7.36 -12.35
N GLY A 149 7.52 6.31 -13.05
CA GLY A 149 8.91 6.15 -13.53
C GLY A 149 9.95 5.85 -12.44
N THR A 150 9.51 5.62 -11.19
CA THR A 150 10.35 5.14 -10.09
C THR A 150 10.24 3.63 -10.00
N GLU A 151 11.35 2.93 -10.25
CA GLU A 151 11.45 1.48 -10.08
C GLU A 151 11.93 1.13 -8.66
N PHE A 152 11.28 0.16 -8.03
CA PHE A 152 11.66 -0.37 -6.72
C PHE A 152 11.32 -1.85 -6.57
N THR A 153 12.00 -2.52 -5.64
CA THR A 153 11.69 -3.92 -5.29
C THR A 153 10.75 -3.97 -4.09
N TYR A 154 9.56 -4.54 -4.30
CA TYR A 154 8.66 -4.90 -3.22
C TYR A 154 9.02 -6.28 -2.68
N GLU A 155 9.30 -6.37 -1.39
CA GLU A 155 9.72 -7.60 -0.72
C GLU A 155 8.83 -7.96 0.47
N ARG A 156 8.62 -9.28 0.66
CA ARG A 156 7.94 -9.86 1.82
C ARG A 156 8.72 -11.08 2.30
N ARG A 157 8.67 -11.32 3.61
CA ARG A 157 9.15 -12.57 4.21
C ARG A 157 7.96 -13.45 4.56
N VAL A 158 7.98 -14.70 4.13
CA VAL A 158 6.84 -15.61 4.18
C VAL A 158 7.22 -16.85 4.97
N ALA A 159 6.52 -17.11 6.07
CA ALA A 159 6.66 -18.34 6.82
C ALA A 159 5.89 -19.47 6.15
N VAL A 160 6.53 -20.64 6.04
CA VAL A 160 5.90 -21.88 5.59
C VAL A 160 5.47 -22.67 6.83
N ASP A 161 4.19 -23.02 6.91
CA ASP A 161 3.64 -23.71 8.06
C ASP A 161 4.15 -25.16 8.18
N ALA A 162 3.76 -25.85 9.27
CA ALA A 162 4.17 -27.22 9.54
C ALA A 162 3.64 -28.24 8.51
N ASN A 163 2.63 -27.88 7.72
CA ASN A 163 2.09 -28.72 6.64
C ASN A 163 2.79 -28.45 5.30
N GLY A 164 3.73 -27.50 5.25
CA GLY A 164 4.41 -27.11 4.02
C GLY A 164 3.63 -26.10 3.18
N THR A 165 2.61 -25.44 3.72
CA THR A 165 1.82 -24.42 3.00
C THR A 165 2.23 -23.02 3.44
N TYR A 166 2.28 -22.08 2.50
CA TYR A 166 2.45 -20.67 2.80
C TYR A 166 1.31 -19.83 2.21
N ARG A 167 1.07 -18.67 2.84
CA ARG A 167 0.10 -17.67 2.37
C ARG A 167 0.69 -16.28 2.57
N VAL A 168 0.62 -15.42 1.56
CA VAL A 168 1.10 -14.05 1.63
C VAL A 168 0.22 -13.13 0.81
N THR A 169 -0.25 -12.05 1.41
CA THR A 169 -1.03 -11.02 0.71
C THR A 169 -0.10 -9.93 0.17
N VAL A 170 -0.29 -9.58 -1.09
CA VAL A 170 0.53 -8.59 -1.81
C VAL A 170 -0.34 -7.49 -2.44
N PRO A 171 0.09 -6.21 -2.38
CA PRO A 171 -0.72 -5.11 -2.86
C PRO A 171 -0.44 -4.72 -4.32
N TYR A 172 0.56 -5.30 -4.99
CA TYR A 172 0.93 -4.91 -6.36
C TYR A 172 0.54 -5.99 -7.37
N ALA A 173 0.10 -5.54 -8.53
CA ALA A 173 0.00 -6.39 -9.71
C ALA A 173 1.39 -6.49 -10.33
N ALA A 174 1.98 -7.68 -10.27
CA ALA A 174 3.35 -7.90 -10.69
C ALA A 174 3.62 -9.39 -10.86
N THR A 175 4.77 -9.70 -11.45
CA THR A 175 5.33 -11.04 -11.46
C THR A 175 6.25 -11.19 -10.24
N TYR A 176 5.85 -12.07 -9.31
CA TYR A 176 6.54 -12.33 -8.05
C TYR A 176 7.45 -13.53 -8.14
N GLU A 177 8.65 -13.40 -7.63
CA GLU A 177 9.57 -14.51 -7.35
C GLU A 177 9.38 -14.95 -5.90
N ILE A 178 9.21 -16.25 -5.67
CA ILE A 178 9.12 -16.84 -4.32
C ILE A 178 9.82 -18.20 -4.29
N GLY A 179 10.95 -18.26 -3.57
CA GLY A 179 11.84 -19.42 -3.62
C GLY A 179 12.39 -19.64 -5.03
N ASN A 180 12.05 -20.76 -5.68
CA ASN A 180 12.45 -21.10 -7.05
C ASN A 180 11.29 -21.00 -8.05
N ARG A 181 10.21 -20.30 -7.70
CA ARG A 181 8.99 -20.18 -8.50
C ARG A 181 8.69 -18.74 -8.82
N THR A 182 7.89 -18.58 -9.87
CA THR A 182 7.41 -17.29 -10.35
C THR A 182 5.89 -17.35 -10.44
N VAL A 183 5.23 -16.29 -9.96
CA VAL A 183 3.76 -16.19 -9.89
C VAL A 183 3.34 -14.82 -10.41
N THR A 184 2.49 -14.80 -11.42
CA THR A 184 1.90 -13.54 -11.90
C THR A 184 0.63 -13.24 -11.12
N VAL A 185 0.58 -12.03 -10.56
CA VAL A 185 -0.59 -11.48 -9.88
C VAL A 185 -1.14 -10.34 -10.73
N GLU A 186 -2.37 -10.49 -11.19
CA GLU A 186 -3.07 -9.50 -12.02
C GLU A 186 -3.70 -8.39 -11.16
N ASP A 187 -3.96 -7.23 -11.77
CA ASP A 187 -4.58 -6.08 -11.07
C ASP A 187 -5.95 -6.42 -10.47
N ALA A 188 -6.78 -7.16 -11.22
CA ALA A 188 -8.09 -7.61 -10.73
C ALA A 188 -7.97 -8.46 -9.45
N ALA A 189 -7.00 -9.37 -9.38
CA ALA A 189 -6.79 -10.21 -8.20
C ALA A 189 -6.44 -9.37 -6.96
N VAL A 190 -5.69 -8.28 -7.14
CA VAL A 190 -5.33 -7.34 -6.06
C VAL A 190 -6.54 -6.53 -5.60
N GLU A 191 -7.34 -6.06 -6.55
CA GLU A 191 -8.53 -5.24 -6.31
C GLU A 191 -9.64 -6.04 -5.62
N ASP A 192 -9.88 -7.27 -6.07
CA ASP A 192 -10.96 -8.14 -5.60
C ASP A 192 -10.56 -9.01 -4.39
N GLY A 193 -9.26 -9.02 -4.05
CA GLY A 193 -8.73 -9.81 -2.93
C GLY A 193 -8.68 -11.30 -3.20
N GLU A 194 -8.42 -11.68 -4.45
CA GLU A 194 -8.46 -13.07 -4.88
C GLU A 194 -7.28 -13.89 -4.34
N THR A 195 -7.46 -15.21 -4.33
CA THR A 195 -6.38 -16.16 -4.03
C THR A 195 -5.71 -16.63 -5.31
N VAL A 196 -4.40 -16.46 -5.41
CA VAL A 196 -3.57 -16.88 -6.55
C VAL A 196 -2.69 -18.05 -6.13
N SER A 197 -2.62 -19.10 -6.96
CA SER A 197 -1.79 -20.28 -6.67
C SER A 197 -0.39 -20.14 -7.27
N ALA A 198 0.61 -20.57 -6.51
CA ALA A 198 2.03 -20.49 -6.81
C ALA A 198 2.70 -21.83 -7.12
#